data_AF-A0A2V7PXK3-F1
#
_entry.id   AF-A0A2V7PXK3-F1
#
_cell.length_a   1.000
_cell.length_b   1.000
_cell.length_c   1.000
_cell.angle_alpha   90.00
_cell.angle_beta   90.00
_cell.angle_gamma   90.00
#
_symmetry.space_group_name_H-M   'P 1'
#
loop_
_entity.id
_entity.type
_entity.pdbx_description
1 polymer ?
#
loop_
_entity_poly.entity_id
_entity_poly.type
_entity_poly.pdbx_seq_one_letter_code
_entity_poly.pdbx_strand_id
1 'polypeptide(L)'
;MRILNQAEVTALLPMAECIEVMDGALRTLSSGGALLPLRSVLRLPGGRGLFGLMPAALAEPDTLGLKAIAISPGNEGTELDTHQGLVILFDPERGTPIAVMDASSITAIRTAAVSGVATRALAREDAGDLAILGSGVQARSHLEAMAAVRRLRRVRAWSPDPRQLAAYV
;
A
#
# COMPACT_ATOMS: atom_id res chain seq x y z
N MET A 1 21.22 -7.12 8.46
CA MET A 1 19.78 -6.83 8.45
C MET A 1 19.60 -5.32 8.49
N ARG A 2 18.82 -4.74 7.56
CA ARG A 2 18.50 -3.31 7.53
C ARG A 2 17.19 -3.03 8.26
N ILE A 3 17.06 -1.84 8.83
CA ILE A 3 15.80 -1.36 9.44
C ILE A 3 15.48 -0.04 8.77
N LEU A 4 14.29 0.09 8.17
CA LEU A 4 13.84 1.30 7.49
C LEU A 4 12.58 1.83 8.16
N ASN A 5 12.64 3.08 8.60
CA ASN A 5 11.49 3.78 9.15
C ASN A 5 10.57 4.32 8.04
N GLN A 6 9.44 4.92 8.44
CA GLN A 6 8.44 5.46 7.52
C GLN A 6 9.00 6.53 6.55
N ALA A 7 9.88 7.41 7.02
CA ALA A 7 10.45 8.48 6.20
C ALA A 7 11.42 7.92 5.15
N GLU A 8 12.27 6.97 5.55
CA GLU A 8 13.19 6.28 4.65
C GLU A 8 12.43 5.49 3.58
N VAL A 9 11.41 4.72 3.96
CA VAL A 9 10.56 3.98 3.02
C VAL A 9 9.91 4.93 2.02
N THR A 10 9.31 6.02 2.49
CA THR A 10 8.60 6.97 1.62
C THR A 10 9.55 7.62 0.61
N ALA A 11 10.77 7.97 1.03
CA ALA A 11 11.78 8.55 0.14
C ALA A 11 12.33 7.57 -0.89
N LEU A 12 12.39 6.27 -0.55
CA LEU A 12 12.98 5.22 -1.39
C LEU A 12 11.97 4.56 -2.35
N LEU A 13 10.68 4.86 -2.22
CA LEU A 13 9.60 4.23 -3.00
C LEU A 13 8.80 5.29 -3.80
N PRO A 14 9.41 5.93 -4.81
CA PRO A 14 8.70 6.88 -5.66
C PRO A 14 7.54 6.17 -6.40
N MET A 15 6.39 6.84 -6.47
CA MET A 15 5.14 6.23 -6.92
C MET A 15 5.20 5.66 -8.34
N ALA A 16 5.83 6.37 -9.28
CA ALA A 16 5.94 5.93 -10.67
C ALA A 16 6.70 4.59 -10.79
N GLU A 17 7.81 4.44 -10.06
CA GLU A 17 8.58 3.18 -10.03
C GLU A 17 7.78 2.08 -9.34
N CYS A 18 7.08 2.41 -8.25
CA CYS A 18 6.23 1.45 -7.54
C CYS A 18 5.09 0.92 -8.41
N ILE A 19 4.54 1.72 -9.33
CA ILE A 19 3.54 1.27 -10.30
C ILE A 19 4.14 0.21 -11.23
N GLU A 20 5.37 0.39 -11.73
CA GLU A 20 6.02 -0.63 -12.56
C GLU A 20 6.35 -1.90 -11.78
N VAL A 21 6.84 -1.77 -10.54
CA VAL A 21 7.09 -2.93 -9.66
C VAL A 21 5.79 -3.71 -9.42
N MET A 22 4.68 -3.02 -9.16
CA MET A 22 3.38 -3.68 -8.98
C MET A 22 2.84 -4.30 -10.27
N ASP A 23 3.06 -3.69 -11.44
CA ASP A 23 2.70 -4.30 -12.74
C ASP A 23 3.44 -5.64 -12.93
N GLY A 24 4.76 -5.65 -12.69
CA GLY A 24 5.57 -6.86 -12.72
C GLY A 24 5.06 -7.92 -11.73
N ALA A 25 4.85 -7.55 -10.47
CA ALA A 25 4.35 -8.48 -9.45
C ALA A 25 2.97 -9.08 -9.80
N LEU A 26 2.06 -8.29 -10.36
CA LEU A 26 0.75 -8.75 -10.81
C LEU A 26 0.84 -9.69 -12.01
N ARG A 27 1.76 -9.45 -12.95
CA ARG A 27 2.04 -10.36 -14.06
C ARG A 27 2.61 -11.68 -13.57
N THR A 28 3.61 -11.65 -12.69
CA THR A 28 4.21 -12.84 -12.06
C THR A 28 3.15 -13.66 -11.32
N LEU A 29 2.24 -13.01 -10.59
CA LEU A 29 1.11 -13.69 -9.97
C LEU A 29 0.20 -14.35 -11.02
N SER A 30 -0.19 -13.60 -12.06
CA SER A 30 -1.11 -14.11 -13.10
C SER A 30 -0.52 -15.26 -13.93
N SER A 31 0.81 -15.35 -14.04
CA SER A 31 1.50 -16.44 -14.74
C SER A 31 1.82 -17.64 -13.83
N GLY A 32 1.39 -17.61 -12.56
CA GLY A 32 1.60 -18.70 -11.60
C GLY A 32 2.96 -18.69 -10.89
N GLY A 33 3.76 -17.63 -11.06
CA GLY A 33 5.08 -17.46 -10.43
C GLY A 33 5.04 -16.90 -9.01
N ALA A 34 3.94 -17.06 -8.28
CA ALA A 34 3.78 -16.50 -6.94
C ALA A 34 3.13 -17.49 -5.98
N LEU A 35 3.66 -17.56 -4.76
CA LEU A 35 3.02 -18.21 -3.62
C LEU A 35 2.38 -17.14 -2.75
N LEU A 36 1.06 -17.04 -2.81
CA LEU A 36 0.27 -16.02 -2.11
C LEU A 36 -0.88 -16.68 -1.32
N PRO A 37 -0.59 -17.30 -0.16
CA PRO A 37 -1.62 -17.93 0.65
C PRO A 37 -2.63 -16.91 1.18
N LEU A 38 -3.82 -17.39 1.54
CA LEU A 38 -4.80 -16.55 2.22
C LEU A 38 -4.21 -16.03 3.54
N ARG A 39 -4.33 -14.72 3.76
CA ARG A 39 -3.88 -14.06 4.98
C ARG A 39 -4.49 -14.67 6.25
N SER A 40 -3.69 -14.78 7.29
CA SER A 40 -4.17 -15.14 8.63
C SER A 40 -4.59 -13.88 9.38
N VAL A 41 -5.75 -13.89 10.03
CA VAL A 41 -6.29 -12.72 10.76
C VAL A 41 -6.74 -13.14 12.14
N LEU A 42 -6.17 -12.51 13.16
CA LEU A 42 -6.62 -12.59 14.54
C LEU A 42 -7.50 -11.37 14.84
N ARG A 43 -8.73 -11.61 15.29
CA ARG A 43 -9.61 -10.55 15.80
C ARG A 43 -9.34 -10.37 17.28
N LEU A 44 -8.98 -9.17 17.70
CA LEU A 44 -8.67 -8.90 19.10
C LEU A 44 -9.97 -8.78 19.91
N PRO A 45 -10.04 -9.40 21.11
CA PRO A 45 -11.21 -9.29 21.98
C PRO A 45 -11.58 -7.83 22.30
N GLY A 46 -12.87 -7.58 22.52
CA GLY A 46 -13.37 -6.27 22.93
C GLY A 46 -13.35 -5.20 21.84
N GLY A 47 -13.32 -5.58 20.56
CA GLY A 47 -13.33 -4.61 19.46
C GLY A 47 -12.03 -3.81 19.30
N ARG A 48 -10.94 -4.24 19.95
CA ARG A 48 -9.62 -3.56 19.92
C ARG A 48 -8.94 -3.54 18.55
N GLY A 49 -9.51 -4.24 17.57
CA GLY A 49 -9.02 -4.29 16.20
C GLY A 49 -8.66 -5.70 15.75
N LEU A 50 -7.76 -5.80 14.80
CA LEU A 50 -7.28 -7.06 14.26
C LEU A 50 -5.77 -7.04 14.06
N PHE A 51 -5.17 -8.23 14.05
CA PHE A 51 -3.77 -8.45 13.69
C PHE A 51 -3.71 -9.44 12.53
N GLY A 52 -3.07 -9.04 11.43
CA GLY A 52 -3.01 -9.79 10.19
C GLY A 52 -1.58 -10.15 9.79
N LEU A 53 -1.40 -11.36 9.29
CA LEU A 53 -0.17 -11.85 8.68
C LEU A 53 -0.40 -12.13 7.19
N MET A 54 0.49 -11.60 6.35
CA MET A 54 0.41 -11.73 4.90
C MET A 54 1.79 -12.14 4.35
N PRO A 55 2.16 -13.42 4.44
CA PRO A 55 3.37 -13.94 3.79
C PRO A 55 3.16 -14.08 2.28
N ALA A 56 4.22 -13.89 1.51
CA ALA A 56 4.22 -14.14 0.07
C ALA A 56 5.63 -14.48 -0.42
N ALA A 57 5.71 -15.26 -1.49
CA ALA A 57 6.92 -15.44 -2.28
C ALA A 57 6.66 -15.19 -3.77
N LEU A 58 7.62 -14.60 -4.46
CA LEU A 58 7.63 -14.39 -5.90
C LEU A 58 8.81 -15.14 -6.50
N ALA A 59 8.62 -15.73 -7.69
CA ALA A 59 9.69 -16.37 -8.45
C ALA A 59 10.57 -15.34 -9.18
N GLU A 60 10.00 -14.23 -9.64
CA GLU A 60 10.71 -13.19 -10.38
C GLU A 60 10.24 -11.77 -9.98
N PRO A 61 11.13 -10.93 -9.42
CA PRO A 61 12.43 -11.33 -8.85
C PRO A 61 12.22 -12.30 -7.66
N ASP A 62 13.15 -13.22 -7.45
CA ASP A 62 13.08 -14.17 -6.33
C ASP A 62 13.05 -13.42 -5.00
N THR A 63 11.88 -13.46 -4.34
CA THR A 63 11.58 -12.61 -3.18
C THR A 63 10.74 -13.38 -2.18
N LEU A 64 11.12 -13.33 -0.91
CA LEU A 64 10.35 -13.87 0.21
C LEU A 64 10.09 -12.78 1.24
N GLY A 65 8.83 -12.60 1.63
CA GLY A 65 8.48 -11.57 2.61
C GLY A 65 7.22 -11.86 3.40
N LEU A 66 7.07 -11.12 4.49
CA LEU A 66 5.92 -11.13 5.38
C LEU A 66 5.53 -9.71 5.75
N LYS A 67 4.27 -9.36 5.56
CA LYS A 67 3.69 -8.20 6.26
C LYS A 67 2.95 -8.67 7.51
N ALA A 68 3.30 -8.10 8.66
CA ALA A 68 2.56 -8.21 9.91
C ALA A 68 1.97 -6.84 10.25
N ILE A 69 0.64 -6.75 10.38
CA ILE A 69 -0.06 -5.48 10.56
C ILE A 69 -1.16 -5.59 11.63
N ALA A 70 -1.19 -4.64 12.56
CA ALA A 70 -2.31 -4.37 13.45
C ALA A 70 -3.16 -3.25 12.86
N ILE A 71 -4.48 -3.44 12.85
CA ILE A 71 -5.46 -2.40 12.55
C ILE A 71 -6.17 -2.06 13.86
N SER A 72 -5.93 -0.87 14.38
CA SER A 72 -6.38 -0.40 15.69
C SER A 72 -7.28 0.84 15.51
N PRO A 73 -8.61 0.67 15.52
CA PRO A 73 -9.55 1.79 15.37
C PRO A 73 -9.38 2.89 16.43
N GLY A 74 -8.91 2.53 17.63
CA GLY A 74 -8.68 3.49 18.71
C GLY A 74 -7.58 4.53 18.45
N ASN A 75 -6.78 4.37 17.37
CA ASN A 75 -5.81 5.38 16.94
C ASN A 75 -6.45 6.47 16.07
N GLU A 76 -7.71 6.32 15.67
CA GLU A 76 -8.39 7.35 14.87
C GLU A 76 -8.47 8.67 15.66
N GLY A 77 -7.96 9.75 15.07
CA GLY A 77 -7.91 11.06 15.71
C GLY A 77 -6.73 11.29 16.66
N THR A 78 -5.80 10.33 16.78
CA THR A 78 -4.52 10.50 17.50
C THR A 78 -3.38 10.77 16.53
N GLU A 79 -2.17 10.92 17.05
CA GLU A 79 -0.92 11.04 16.29
C GLU A 79 -0.49 9.73 15.60
N LEU A 80 -1.12 8.60 15.94
CA LEU A 80 -0.78 7.28 15.43
C LEU A 80 -1.65 6.92 14.22
N ASP A 81 -1.07 6.24 13.23
CA ASP A 81 -1.86 5.62 12.17
C ASP A 81 -2.68 4.45 12.75
N THR A 82 -3.91 4.28 12.26
CA THR A 82 -4.75 3.11 12.54
C THR A 82 -4.10 1.79 12.09
N HIS A 83 -3.17 1.83 11.14
CA HIS A 83 -2.40 0.70 10.64
C HIS A 83 -0.97 0.79 11.17
N GLN A 84 -0.61 -0.15 12.06
CA GLN A 84 0.72 -0.24 12.66
C GLN A 84 1.33 -1.60 12.34
N GLY A 85 2.60 -1.66 11.93
CA GLY A 85 3.24 -2.95 11.70
C GLY A 85 4.50 -2.87 10.86
N LEU A 86 4.96 -4.05 10.44
CA LEU A 86 6.24 -4.24 9.77
C LEU A 86 6.10 -5.10 8.52
N VAL A 87 6.91 -4.78 7.51
CA VAL A 87 7.24 -5.67 6.41
C VAL A 87 8.63 -6.23 6.67
N ILE A 88 8.75 -7.56 6.64
CA ILE A 88 9.99 -8.28 6.84
C ILE A 88 10.33 -8.98 5.53
N LEU A 89 11.56 -8.78 5.05
CA LEU A 89 12.10 -9.51 3.91
C LEU A 89 13.11 -10.55 4.37
N PHE A 90 13.13 -11.68 3.69
CA PHE A 90 14.03 -12.79 3.91
C PHE A 90 14.83 -13.06 2.64
N ASP A 91 16.07 -13.52 2.82
CA ASP A 91 16.84 -14.19 1.77
C ASP A 91 16.13 -15.51 1.42
N PRO A 92 15.64 -15.70 0.18
CA PRO A 92 14.90 -16.91 -0.21
C PRO A 92 15.75 -18.19 -0.14
N GLU A 93 17.07 -18.10 -0.36
CA GLU A 93 17.97 -19.25 -0.34
C GLU A 93 18.37 -19.63 1.08
N ARG A 94 18.69 -18.64 1.91
CA ARG A 94 19.27 -18.85 3.25
C ARG A 94 18.25 -18.76 4.38
N GLY A 95 17.06 -18.24 4.11
CA GLY A 95 16.00 -18.00 5.10
C GLY A 95 16.34 -16.91 6.12
N THR A 96 17.44 -16.17 5.95
CA THR A 96 17.85 -15.14 6.91
C THR A 96 17.09 -13.83 6.70
N PRO A 97 16.65 -13.13 7.76
CA PRO A 97 16.00 -11.84 7.63
C PRO A 97 16.98 -10.77 7.13
N ILE A 98 16.64 -10.09 6.04
CA ILE A 98 17.51 -9.10 5.39
C ILE A 98 17.06 -7.66 5.66
N ALA A 99 15.76 -7.42 5.83
CA ALA A 99 15.21 -6.09 6.11
C ALA A 99 13.93 -6.16 6.96
N VAL A 100 13.74 -5.15 7.80
CA VAL A 100 12.50 -4.84 8.51
C VAL A 100 12.13 -3.39 8.19
N MET A 101 10.91 -3.15 7.75
CA MET A 101 10.49 -1.85 7.21
C MET A 101 9.11 -1.46 7.72
N ASP A 102 8.83 -0.16 7.82
CA ASP A 102 7.52 0.35 8.19
C ASP A 102 6.41 -0.16 7.24
N ALA A 103 5.37 -0.81 7.80
CA ALA A 103 4.29 -1.34 6.99
C ALA A 103 3.24 -0.29 6.60
N SER A 104 3.13 0.82 7.33
CA SER A 104 2.10 1.83 7.06
C SER A 104 2.36 2.51 5.72
N SER A 105 3.56 3.08 5.54
CA SER A 105 4.00 3.71 4.30
C SER A 105 4.00 2.74 3.12
N ILE A 106 4.58 1.53 3.27
CA ILE A 106 4.53 0.50 2.21
C ILE A 106 3.08 0.20 1.83
N THR A 107 2.18 0.05 2.80
CA THR A 107 0.77 -0.24 2.54
C THR A 107 0.08 0.90 1.80
N ALA A 108 0.34 2.17 2.17
CA ALA A 108 -0.20 3.33 1.47
C ALA A 108 0.25 3.40 0.01
N ILE A 109 1.55 3.23 -0.23
CA ILE A 109 2.17 3.34 -1.56
C ILE A 109 1.73 2.19 -2.45
N ARG A 110 1.93 0.94 -2.02
CA ARG A 110 1.63 -0.24 -2.86
C ARG A 110 0.15 -0.36 -3.19
N THR A 111 -0.75 0.07 -2.29
CA THR A 111 -2.20 0.02 -2.55
C THR A 111 -2.57 1.00 -3.66
N ALA A 112 -2.05 2.22 -3.60
CA ALA A 112 -2.25 3.21 -4.64
C ALA A 112 -1.56 2.82 -5.96
N ALA A 113 -0.36 2.26 -5.91
CA ALA A 113 0.39 1.79 -7.08
C ALA A 113 -0.39 0.71 -7.85
N VAL A 114 -0.98 -0.27 -7.17
CA VAL A 114 -1.87 -1.27 -7.80
C VAL A 114 -3.07 -0.60 -8.47
N SER A 115 -3.70 0.38 -7.82
CA SER A 115 -4.77 1.17 -8.44
C SER A 115 -4.28 1.95 -9.66
N GLY A 116 -3.03 2.43 -9.64
CA GLY A 116 -2.37 3.07 -10.79
C GLY A 116 -2.23 2.10 -11.97
N VAL A 117 -1.75 0.88 -11.73
CA VAL A 117 -1.68 -0.19 -12.75
C VAL A 117 -3.06 -0.48 -13.33
N ALA A 118 -4.07 -0.68 -12.47
CA ALA A 118 -5.43 -0.95 -12.91
C ALA A 118 -6.01 0.22 -13.73
N THR A 119 -5.79 1.45 -13.28
CA THR A 119 -6.25 2.66 -14.00
C THR A 119 -5.57 2.77 -15.35
N ARG A 120 -4.25 2.52 -15.41
CA ARG A 120 -3.50 2.52 -16.66
C ARG A 120 -4.10 1.58 -17.69
N ALA A 121 -4.46 0.37 -17.27
CA ALA A 121 -4.99 -0.69 -18.14
C ALA A 121 -6.49 -0.52 -18.49
N LEU A 122 -7.30 0.01 -17.57
CA LEU A 122 -8.77 -0.07 -17.66
C LEU A 122 -9.46 1.27 -17.92
N ALA A 123 -8.86 2.40 -17.52
CA ALA A 123 -9.45 3.72 -17.76
C ALA A 123 -9.16 4.20 -19.17
N ARG A 124 -10.07 5.01 -19.74
CA ARG A 124 -9.82 5.70 -21.02
C ARG A 124 -8.50 6.45 -20.98
N GLU A 125 -7.79 6.49 -22.10
CA GLU A 125 -6.51 7.20 -22.22
C GLU A 125 -6.66 8.70 -21.92
N ASP A 126 -7.80 9.29 -22.30
CA ASP A 126 -8.14 10.70 -22.11
C ASP A 126 -8.81 11.04 -20.76
N ALA A 127 -8.90 10.07 -19.84
CA ALA A 127 -9.49 10.28 -18.53
C ALA A 127 -8.67 11.31 -17.72
N GLY A 128 -9.27 12.48 -17.46
CA GLY A 128 -8.62 13.57 -16.73
C GLY A 128 -9.45 14.19 -15.59
N ASP A 129 -10.66 13.71 -15.33
CA ASP A 129 -11.48 14.16 -14.21
C ASP A 129 -11.52 13.05 -13.15
N LEU A 130 -10.86 13.28 -12.02
CA LEU A 130 -10.75 12.33 -10.92
C LEU A 130 -11.70 12.71 -9.77
N ALA A 131 -12.47 11.75 -9.28
CA ALA A 131 -13.24 11.86 -8.05
C ALA A 131 -12.61 10.98 -6.97
N ILE A 132 -12.38 11.54 -5.78
CA ILE A 132 -11.85 10.84 -4.61
C ILE A 132 -12.91 10.91 -3.52
N LEU A 133 -13.39 9.74 -3.09
CA LEU A 133 -14.37 9.60 -2.02
C LEU A 133 -13.65 9.15 -0.75
N GLY A 134 -13.36 10.09 0.14
CA GLY A 134 -12.51 9.95 1.31
C GLY A 134 -11.38 10.98 1.31
N SER A 135 -10.85 11.30 2.49
CA SER A 135 -9.82 12.32 2.70
C SER A 135 -8.63 11.83 3.56
N GLY A 136 -8.50 10.51 3.75
CA GLY A 136 -7.47 9.89 4.58
C GLY A 136 -6.16 9.61 3.84
N VAL A 137 -5.28 8.83 4.47
CA VAL A 137 -3.95 8.45 3.93
C VAL A 137 -4.02 7.88 2.51
N GLN A 138 -4.96 6.96 2.27
CA GLN A 138 -5.13 6.35 0.94
C GLN A 138 -5.58 7.35 -0.12
N ALA A 139 -6.38 8.37 0.23
CA ALA A 139 -6.81 9.39 -0.71
C ALA A 139 -5.62 10.20 -1.26
N ARG A 140 -4.58 10.43 -0.44
CA ARG A 140 -3.36 11.15 -0.85
C ARG A 140 -2.50 10.29 -1.78
N SER A 141 -2.20 9.05 -1.40
CA SER A 141 -1.39 8.17 -2.23
C SER A 141 -2.08 7.83 -3.55
N HIS A 142 -3.41 7.67 -3.57
CA HIS A 142 -4.15 7.44 -4.81
C HIS A 142 -4.13 8.66 -5.72
N LEU A 143 -4.22 9.89 -5.19
CA LEU A 143 -4.08 11.08 -6.02
C LEU A 143 -2.73 11.10 -6.75
N GLU A 144 -1.65 10.81 -6.03
CA GLU A 144 -0.30 10.70 -6.61
C GLU A 144 -0.24 9.60 -7.69
N ALA A 145 -0.74 8.40 -7.40
CA ALA A 145 -0.76 7.30 -8.37
C ALA A 145 -1.58 7.62 -9.63
N MET A 146 -2.75 8.23 -9.48
CA MET A 146 -3.59 8.61 -10.62
C MET A 146 -2.92 9.70 -11.46
N ALA A 147 -2.27 10.68 -10.82
CA ALA A 147 -1.53 11.73 -11.51
C ALA A 147 -0.29 11.19 -12.25
N ALA A 148 0.29 10.09 -11.78
CA ALA A 148 1.42 9.42 -12.45
C ALA A 148 1.00 8.69 -13.73
N VAL A 149 -0.26 8.23 -13.85
CA VAL A 149 -0.72 7.42 -15.00
C VAL A 149 -1.68 8.15 -15.93
N ARG A 150 -2.22 9.30 -15.52
CA ARG A 150 -3.14 10.12 -16.32
C ARG A 150 -2.86 11.60 -16.14
N ARG A 151 -3.07 12.38 -17.21
CA ARG A 151 -3.06 13.84 -17.15
C ARG A 151 -4.35 14.34 -16.51
N LEU A 152 -4.32 14.61 -15.22
CA LEU A 152 -5.46 15.15 -14.49
C LEU A 152 -5.70 16.62 -14.85
N ARG A 153 -6.94 16.94 -15.20
CA ARG A 153 -7.45 18.31 -15.46
C ARG A 153 -8.25 18.84 -14.27
N ARG A 154 -8.92 17.95 -13.54
CA ARG A 154 -9.76 18.28 -12.39
C ARG A 154 -9.75 17.14 -11.38
N VAL A 155 -9.60 17.50 -10.11
CA VAL A 155 -9.78 16.58 -8.98
C VAL A 155 -10.93 17.09 -8.13
N ARG A 156 -11.85 16.21 -7.75
CA ARG A 156 -12.92 16.50 -6.79
C ARG A 156 -12.78 15.52 -5.63
N ALA A 157 -12.77 16.03 -4.42
CA ALA A 157 -12.73 15.22 -3.22
C ALA A 157 -14.03 15.39 -2.42
N TRP A 158 -14.47 14.33 -1.77
CA TRP A 158 -15.59 14.32 -0.83
C TRP A 158 -15.17 13.60 0.45
N SER A 159 -15.64 14.08 1.59
CA SER A 159 -15.48 13.39 2.88
C SER A 159 -16.74 13.60 3.73
N PRO A 160 -17.14 12.64 4.58
CA PRO A 160 -18.22 12.84 5.53
C PRO A 160 -17.95 13.96 6.54
N ASP A 161 -16.67 14.20 6.90
CA ASP A 161 -16.26 15.30 7.78
C ASP A 161 -15.65 16.44 6.94
N PRO A 162 -16.32 17.62 6.85
CA PRO A 162 -15.80 18.78 6.11
C PRO A 162 -14.43 19.26 6.60
N ARG A 163 -14.08 19.05 7.88
CA ARG A 163 -12.77 19.45 8.43
C ARG A 163 -11.66 18.56 7.90
N GLN A 164 -11.92 17.25 7.77
CA GLN A 164 -10.96 16.33 7.16
C GLN A 164 -10.79 16.61 5.67
N LEU A 165 -11.87 17.00 4.98
CA LEU A 165 -11.79 17.45 3.59
C LEU A 165 -10.94 18.72 3.46
N ALA A 166 -11.14 19.71 4.34
CA ALA A 166 -10.37 20.96 4.32
C ALA A 166 -8.87 20.74 4.58
N ALA A 167 -8.50 19.76 5.41
CA ALA A 167 -7.10 19.40 5.63
C ALA A 167 -6.48 18.59 4.47
N TYR A 168 -7.31 17.98 3.62
CA TYR A 168 -6.88 17.18 2.47
C TYR A 168 -6.51 18.03 1.26
N VAL A 169 -7.32 19.07 0.98
CA VAL A 169 -7.21 19.99 -0.16
C VAL A 169 -6.06 20.98 0.01
#